data_AF-A0A4Y7UG44-F1
#
_entry.id   AF-A0A4Y7UG44-F1
#
_cell.length_a   1.000
_cell.length_b   1.000
_cell.length_c   1.000
_cell.angle_alpha   90.00
_cell.angle_beta   90.00
_cell.angle_gamma   90.00
#
_symmetry.space_group_name_H-M   'P 1'
#
loop_
_entity.id
_entity.type
_entity.pdbx_description
1 polymer ?
#
loop_
_entity_poly.entity_id
_entity_poly.type
_entity_poly.pdbx_seq_one_letter_code
_entity_poly.pdbx_strand_id
1 'polypeptide(L)'
;MDNTEDKRENTFLGAGWAFPVSFSAGNYQLNTSSNEKNIHESINIILNTRKGERTLEANFGSGLQQFMFRKIDPNLKGEIIETIRFSLLRYEPRIVVQDVQVASTDMTNGIIQILITYLYSKTNTRHNYVFPFHLKEGTNLSRK
;
A
#
# COMPACT_ATOMS: atom_id res chain seq x y z
N MET A 1 -15.34 23.81 23.55
CA MET A 1 -15.48 22.35 23.69
C MET A 1 -15.81 21.82 22.30
N ASP A 2 -14.81 21.51 21.46
CA ASP A 2 -14.94 20.54 20.36
C ASP A 2 -13.61 20.38 19.55
N ASN A 3 -12.51 19.98 20.21
CA ASN A 3 -11.22 19.78 19.50
C ASN A 3 -10.53 18.47 19.89
N THR A 4 -11.25 17.62 20.63
CA THR A 4 -10.72 16.37 21.21
C THR A 4 -11.26 15.13 20.51
N GLU A 5 -12.34 15.25 19.73
CA GLU A 5 -12.91 14.15 18.95
C GLU A 5 -12.13 13.93 17.64
N ASP A 6 -11.81 15.00 16.92
CA ASP A 6 -11.06 14.97 15.65
C ASP A 6 -9.64 14.38 15.81
N LYS A 7 -8.99 14.66 16.95
CA LYS A 7 -7.67 14.08 17.28
C LYS A 7 -7.71 12.56 17.48
N ARG A 8 -8.83 12.01 17.98
CA ARG A 8 -8.98 10.56 18.19
C ARG A 8 -9.29 9.83 16.89
N GLU A 9 -10.10 10.42 16.01
CA GLU A 9 -10.39 9.87 14.68
C GLU A 9 -9.09 9.63 13.89
N ASN A 10 -8.17 10.58 13.98
CA ASN A 10 -6.91 10.56 13.27
C ASN A 10 -5.86 9.59 13.84
N THR A 11 -5.92 9.23 15.12
CA THR A 11 -4.90 8.38 15.77
C THR A 11 -4.92 6.92 15.25
N PHE A 12 -6.00 6.52 14.56
CA PHE A 12 -6.18 5.13 14.10
C PHE A 12 -5.17 4.69 13.03
N LEU A 13 -4.74 5.60 12.15
CA LEU A 13 -3.90 5.28 10.98
C LEU A 13 -2.42 5.04 11.32
N GLY A 14 -2.03 5.38 12.55
CA GLY A 14 -0.68 5.21 13.07
C GLY A 14 0.29 6.32 12.68
N ALA A 15 1.50 6.21 13.23
CA ALA A 15 2.62 7.10 12.94
C ALA A 15 3.90 6.28 12.77
N GLY A 16 4.81 6.79 11.94
CA GLY A 16 6.08 6.15 11.63
C GLY A 16 7.13 7.16 11.23
N TRP A 17 8.24 6.65 10.71
CA TRP A 17 9.31 7.49 10.19
C TRP A 17 8.80 8.25 8.96
N ALA A 18 9.11 9.53 8.86
CA ALA A 18 8.82 10.30 7.66
C ALA A 18 9.70 9.81 6.50
N PHE A 19 9.15 9.84 5.29
CA PHE A 19 9.91 9.64 4.07
C PHE A 19 9.92 10.93 3.22
N PRO A 20 11.08 11.44 2.82
CA PRO A 20 12.43 10.90 3.06
C PRO A 20 12.87 10.99 4.53
N VAL A 21 13.65 10.01 4.97
CA VAL A 21 14.16 9.93 6.34
C VAL A 21 15.08 11.13 6.60
N SER A 22 14.73 11.93 7.60
CA SER A 22 15.43 13.16 7.93
C SER A 22 15.42 13.41 9.43
N PHE A 23 16.40 14.20 9.90
CA PHE A 23 16.52 14.61 11.29
C PHE A 23 16.37 16.13 11.38
N SER A 24 15.64 16.61 12.38
CA SER A 24 15.49 18.04 12.64
C SER A 24 16.81 18.63 13.13
N ALA A 25 17.27 19.71 12.50
CA ALA A 25 18.56 20.35 12.83
C ALA A 25 18.58 20.97 14.24
N GLY A 26 17.42 21.29 14.81
CA GLY A 26 17.34 21.95 16.12
C GLY A 26 17.50 21.00 17.31
N ASN A 27 16.84 19.84 17.26
CA ASN A 27 16.78 18.89 18.37
C ASN A 27 17.38 17.52 18.03
N TYR A 28 17.93 17.35 16.82
CA TYR A 28 18.48 16.10 16.28
C TYR A 28 17.52 14.91 16.34
N GLN A 29 16.21 15.18 16.45
CA GLN A 29 15.19 14.13 16.49
C GLN A 29 14.83 13.69 15.08
N LEU A 30 14.48 12.42 14.96
CA LEU A 30 13.94 11.84 13.75
C LEU A 30 12.59 12.48 13.41
N ASN A 31 12.43 12.90 12.16
CA ASN A 31 11.15 13.37 11.66
C ASN A 31 10.18 12.19 11.47
N THR A 32 8.98 12.33 11.99
CA THR A 32 7.91 11.33 11.86
C THR A 32 6.78 11.86 10.99
N SER A 33 6.09 10.94 10.33
CA SER A 33 4.85 11.21 9.61
C SER A 33 3.72 10.39 10.24
N SER A 34 2.52 10.97 10.26
CA SER A 34 1.33 10.33 10.83
C SER A 34 0.17 10.37 9.85
N ASN A 35 -0.77 9.46 10.06
CA ASN A 35 -2.09 9.46 9.43
C ASN A 35 -2.04 9.47 7.90
N GLU A 36 -2.80 10.34 7.25
CA GLU A 36 -2.90 10.46 5.80
C GLU A 36 -1.56 10.76 5.15
N LYS A 37 -0.73 11.59 5.79
CA LYS A 37 0.61 11.90 5.29
C LYS A 37 1.48 10.65 5.25
N ASN A 38 1.42 9.83 6.29
CA ASN A 38 2.16 8.56 6.33
C ASN A 38 1.68 7.58 5.26
N ILE A 39 0.37 7.54 4.98
CA ILE A 39 -0.19 6.72 3.90
C ILE A 39 0.31 7.20 2.54
N HIS A 40 0.31 8.52 2.29
CA HIS A 40 0.81 9.08 1.04
C HIS A 40 2.30 8.74 0.81
N GLU A 41 3.12 8.87 1.86
CA GLU A 41 4.53 8.48 1.84
C GLU A 41 4.70 6.97 1.57
N SER A 42 3.87 6.13 2.19
CA SER A 42 3.87 4.67 1.97
C SER A 42 3.51 4.29 0.52
N ILE A 43 2.46 4.90 -0.03
CA ILE A 43 2.08 4.74 -1.45
C ILE A 43 3.27 5.10 -2.35
N ASN A 44 3.92 6.24 -2.10
CA ASN A 44 5.08 6.67 -2.87
C ASN A 44 6.23 5.65 -2.78
N ILE A 45 6.51 5.11 -1.60
CA ILE A 45 7.53 4.06 -1.43
C ILE A 45 7.17 2.82 -2.25
N ILE A 46 5.95 2.31 -2.13
CA ILE A 46 5.49 1.12 -2.86
C ILE A 46 5.63 1.32 -4.38
N LEU A 47 5.17 2.46 -4.89
CA LEU A 47 5.18 2.74 -6.32
C LEU A 47 6.60 2.96 -6.87
N ASN A 48 7.50 3.57 -6.10
CA ASN A 48 8.88 3.83 -6.53
C ASN A 48 9.85 2.67 -6.30
N THR A 49 9.48 1.65 -5.54
CA THR A 49 10.33 0.48 -5.28
C THR A 49 10.20 -0.56 -6.40
N ARG A 50 11.33 -1.02 -6.94
CA ARG A 50 11.37 -2.14 -7.89
C ARG A 50 11.31 -3.47 -7.13
N LYS A 51 10.71 -4.48 -7.77
CA LYS A 51 10.76 -5.85 -7.25
C LYS A 51 12.22 -6.32 -7.15
N GLY A 52 12.58 -6.93 -6.03
CA GLY A 52 13.93 -7.39 -5.73
C GLY A 52 14.83 -6.38 -5.00
N GLU A 53 14.43 -5.11 -4.85
CA GLU A 53 15.26 -4.11 -4.17
C GLU A 53 15.34 -4.31 -2.65
N ARG A 54 14.28 -4.83 -2.02
CA ARG A 54 14.27 -5.05 -0.57
C ARG A 54 14.83 -6.42 -0.23
N THR A 55 15.92 -6.42 0.54
CA THR A 55 16.51 -7.64 1.10
C THR A 55 15.48 -8.36 1.96
N LEU A 56 15.40 -9.70 1.81
CA LEU A 56 14.42 -10.58 2.46
C LEU A 56 12.95 -10.38 2.03
N GLU A 57 12.64 -9.36 1.25
CA GLU A 57 11.29 -9.06 0.75
C GLU A 57 11.33 -8.80 -0.76
N ALA A 58 11.84 -9.77 -1.52
CA ALA A 58 12.06 -9.63 -2.97
C ALA A 58 10.79 -9.32 -3.77
N ASN A 59 9.61 -9.66 -3.23
CA ASN A 59 8.34 -9.39 -3.90
C ASN A 59 7.84 -7.95 -3.70
N PHE A 60 8.34 -7.23 -2.69
CA PHE A 60 7.85 -5.89 -2.34
C PHE A 60 8.08 -4.88 -3.47
N GLY A 61 7.11 -3.97 -3.62
CA GLY A 61 7.15 -2.87 -4.59
C GLY A 61 6.15 -3.04 -5.74
N SER A 62 6.02 -2.01 -6.55
CA SER A 62 5.15 -2.03 -7.73
C SER A 62 5.81 -2.73 -8.92
N GLY A 63 7.11 -2.50 -9.10
CA GLY A 63 7.81 -2.91 -10.32
C GLY A 63 7.35 -2.15 -11.57
N LEU A 64 6.68 -0.99 -11.43
CA LEU A 64 6.26 -0.13 -12.54
C LEU A 64 7.38 0.22 -13.51
N GLN A 65 8.62 0.19 -13.03
CA GLN A 65 9.84 0.45 -13.77
C GLN A 65 10.02 -0.52 -14.95
N GLN A 66 9.43 -1.72 -14.91
CA GLN A 66 9.43 -2.66 -16.03
C GLN A 66 8.68 -2.15 -17.27
N PHE A 67 7.82 -1.14 -17.09
CA PHE A 67 7.04 -0.53 -18.18
C PHE A 67 7.77 0.63 -18.84
N MET A 68 8.90 1.09 -18.28
CA MET A 68 9.69 2.17 -18.88
C MET A 68 10.13 1.79 -20.30
N PHE A 69 10.10 2.78 -21.20
CA PHE A 69 10.47 2.65 -22.62
C PHE A 69 9.57 1.74 -23.47
N ARG A 70 8.51 1.15 -22.91
CA ARG A 70 7.48 0.47 -23.70
C ARG A 70 6.60 1.48 -24.43
N LYS A 71 6.14 1.11 -25.63
CA LYS A 71 5.19 1.93 -26.39
C LYS A 71 3.87 2.04 -25.64
N ILE A 72 3.38 3.26 -25.49
CA ILE A 72 2.09 3.52 -24.84
C ILE A 72 0.97 3.11 -25.79
N ASP A 73 0.27 2.04 -25.43
CA ASP A 73 -0.96 1.58 -26.07
C ASP A 73 -2.03 1.26 -24.99
N PRO A 74 -3.30 1.05 -25.37
CA PRO A 74 -4.35 0.74 -24.40
C PRO A 74 -4.07 -0.50 -23.55
N ASN A 75 -3.33 -1.48 -24.07
CA ASN A 75 -2.97 -2.68 -23.33
C ASN A 75 -1.95 -2.37 -22.23
N LEU A 76 -0.89 -1.63 -22.54
CA LEU A 76 0.09 -1.18 -21.55
C LEU A 76 -0.57 -0.33 -20.45
N LYS A 77 -1.52 0.53 -20.82
CA LYS A 77 -2.29 1.31 -19.82
C LYS A 77 -3.05 0.38 -18.87
N GLY A 78 -3.70 -0.66 -19.39
CA GLY A 78 -4.35 -1.70 -18.58
C GLY A 78 -3.35 -2.42 -17.66
N GLU A 79 -2.19 -2.82 -18.16
CA GLU A 79 -1.15 -3.48 -17.36
C GLU A 79 -0.64 -2.60 -16.21
N ILE A 80 -0.43 -1.30 -16.46
CA ILE A 80 -0.02 -0.32 -15.43
C ILE A 80 -1.11 -0.20 -14.36
N ILE A 81 -2.37 -0.05 -14.77
CA ILE A 81 -3.52 0.07 -13.87
C ILE A 81 -3.61 -1.15 -12.94
N GLU A 82 -3.56 -2.35 -13.51
CA GLU A 82 -3.66 -3.60 -12.74
C GLU A 82 -2.45 -3.80 -11.82
N THR A 83 -1.25 -3.43 -12.28
CA THR A 83 -0.04 -3.49 -11.44
C THR A 83 -0.18 -2.58 -10.22
N ILE A 84 -0.67 -1.36 -10.39
CA ILE A 84 -0.87 -0.41 -9.29
C ILE A 84 -1.93 -0.92 -8.33
N ARG A 85 -3.09 -1.37 -8.85
CA ARG A 85 -4.17 -1.92 -8.03
C ARG A 85 -3.66 -3.09 -7.19
N PHE A 86 -2.98 -4.05 -7.80
CA PHE A 86 -2.47 -5.23 -7.11
C PHE A 86 -1.42 -4.87 -6.04
N SER A 87 -0.48 -3.99 -6.37
CA SER A 87 0.57 -3.59 -5.43
C SER A 87 0.02 -2.81 -4.24
N LEU A 88 -0.92 -1.89 -4.46
CA LEU A 88 -1.55 -1.15 -3.35
C LEU A 88 -2.44 -2.06 -2.50
N LEU A 89 -3.22 -2.94 -3.12
CA LEU A 89 -4.01 -3.94 -2.41
C LEU A 89 -3.14 -4.83 -1.50
N ARG A 90 -1.96 -5.23 -1.98
CA ARG A 90 -1.07 -6.14 -1.25
C ARG A 90 -0.26 -5.46 -0.16
N TYR A 91 0.20 -4.22 -0.40
CA TYR A 91 1.19 -3.57 0.47
C TYR A 91 0.65 -2.40 1.27
N GLU A 92 -0.54 -1.86 0.97
CA GLU A 92 -1.15 -0.76 1.71
C GLU A 92 -2.59 -1.08 2.14
N PRO A 93 -2.79 -1.88 3.20
CA PRO A 93 -4.11 -2.31 3.64
C PRO A 93 -4.95 -1.18 4.28
N ARG A 94 -4.35 -0.02 4.56
CA ARG A 94 -5.06 1.12 5.16
C ARG A 94 -5.90 1.90 4.14
N ILE A 95 -5.84 1.57 2.86
CA ILE A 95 -6.65 2.21 1.82
C ILE A 95 -7.47 1.20 1.02
N VAL A 96 -8.57 1.68 0.45
CA VAL A 96 -9.37 0.96 -0.55
C VAL A 96 -9.31 1.76 -1.84
N VAL A 97 -8.58 1.25 -2.83
CA VAL A 97 -8.46 1.86 -4.16
C VAL A 97 -9.81 1.80 -4.87
N GLN A 98 -10.36 2.96 -5.22
CA GLN A 98 -11.61 3.10 -5.97
C GLN A 98 -11.37 3.12 -7.47
N ASP A 99 -10.39 3.90 -7.91
CA ASP A 99 -10.07 4.05 -9.32
C ASP A 99 -8.59 4.35 -9.56
N VAL A 100 -8.09 3.90 -10.71
CA VAL A 100 -6.73 4.20 -11.20
C VAL A 100 -6.85 4.58 -12.67
N GLN A 101 -6.46 5.80 -13.00
CA GLN A 101 -6.51 6.33 -14.37
C GLN A 101 -5.11 6.66 -14.86
N VAL A 102 -4.83 6.30 -16.12
CA VAL A 102 -3.56 6.57 -16.78
C VAL A 102 -3.78 7.58 -17.90
N ALA A 103 -3.51 8.83 -17.60
CA ALA A 103 -3.58 9.95 -18.54
C ALA A 103 -2.25 10.14 -19.27
N SER A 104 -2.30 10.23 -20.59
CA SER A 104 -1.14 10.58 -21.41
C SER A 104 -1.13 12.10 -21.54
N THR A 105 -0.44 12.78 -20.61
CA THR A 105 -0.48 14.24 -20.53
C THR A 105 0.56 14.89 -21.43
N ASP A 106 1.68 14.20 -21.69
CA ASP A 106 2.74 14.72 -22.56
C ASP A 106 3.41 13.60 -23.36
N MET A 107 2.84 13.32 -24.54
CA MET A 107 3.38 12.31 -25.45
C MET A 107 4.74 12.73 -26.05
N THR A 108 5.02 14.03 -26.11
CA THR A 108 6.29 14.57 -26.63
C THR A 108 7.45 14.35 -25.67
N ASN A 109 7.20 14.47 -24.35
CA ASN A 109 8.21 14.23 -23.31
C ASN A 109 8.12 12.83 -22.69
N GLY A 110 7.21 11.97 -23.18
CA GLY A 110 7.04 10.60 -22.69
C GLY A 110 6.52 10.53 -21.25
N ILE A 111 5.81 11.55 -20.77
CA ILE A 111 5.31 11.61 -19.39
C ILE A 111 3.90 11.05 -19.32
N ILE A 112 3.72 10.09 -18.42
CA ILE A 112 2.43 9.49 -18.09
C ILE A 112 2.01 9.99 -16.71
N GLN A 113 0.80 10.53 -16.63
CA GLN A 113 0.20 10.88 -15.36
C GLN A 113 -0.70 9.75 -14.89
N ILE A 114 -0.56 9.40 -13.62
CA ILE A 114 -1.34 8.34 -12.99
C ILE A 114 -2.14 8.98 -11.87
N LEU A 115 -3.46 8.91 -11.97
CA LEU A 115 -4.38 9.37 -10.95
C LEU A 115 -4.90 8.17 -10.18
N ILE A 116 -4.72 8.17 -8.86
CA ILE A 116 -5.17 7.10 -7.96
C ILE A 116 -6.19 7.69 -7.01
N THR A 117 -7.44 7.24 -7.13
CA THR A 117 -8.53 7.62 -6.23
C THR A 117 -8.72 6.51 -5.22
N TYR A 118 -8.66 6.83 -3.93
CA TYR A 118 -8.78 5.85 -2.85
C TYR A 118 -9.51 6.43 -1.64
N LEU A 119 -10.05 5.54 -0.81
CA LEU A 119 -10.64 5.86 0.48
C LEU A 119 -9.78 5.29 1.61
N TYR A 120 -9.69 6.01 2.73
CA TYR A 120 -9.06 5.47 3.94
C TYR A 120 -9.96 4.39 4.55
N SER A 121 -9.38 3.25 4.87
CA SER A 121 -10.06 2.18 5.60
C SER A 121 -10.29 2.65 7.03
N LYS A 122 -11.56 2.81 7.42
CA LYS A 122 -11.96 3.31 8.75
C LYS A 122 -11.95 2.24 9.85
N THR A 123 -11.65 0.99 9.52
CA THR A 123 -11.91 -0.14 10.41
C THR A 123 -10.62 -0.80 10.90
N ASN A 124 -10.40 -0.76 12.22
CA ASN A 124 -9.46 -1.64 12.93
C ASN A 124 -10.03 -3.05 13.04
N THR A 125 -10.38 -3.68 11.92
CA THR A 125 -10.96 -5.02 11.99
C THR A 125 -9.85 -6.03 12.25
N ARG A 126 -9.65 -6.35 13.54
CA ARG A 126 -8.97 -7.56 13.97
C ARG A 126 -9.80 -8.76 13.52
N HIS A 127 -9.50 -9.30 12.35
CA HIS A 127 -10.09 -10.55 11.87
C HIS A 127 -9.32 -11.73 12.48
N ASN A 128 -9.85 -12.31 13.55
CA ASN A 128 -9.41 -13.63 14.01
C ASN A 128 -10.26 -14.68 13.30
N TYR A 129 -9.68 -15.41 12.34
CA TYR A 129 -10.33 -16.52 11.66
C TYR A 129 -9.68 -17.83 12.11
N VAL A 130 -10.43 -18.66 12.83
CA VAL A 130 -9.99 -20.01 13.21
C VAL A 130 -10.45 -20.97 12.12
N PHE A 131 -9.51 -21.43 11.30
CA PHE A 131 -9.77 -22.49 10.34
C PHE A 131 -9.62 -23.86 11.02
N PRO A 132 -10.68 -24.69 11.12
CA PRO A 132 -10.55 -26.03 11.67
C PRO A 132 -9.84 -26.94 10.65
N PHE A 133 -8.52 -27.08 10.76
CA PHE A 133 -7.76 -28.09 10.01
C PHE A 133 -7.76 -29.41 10.79
N HIS A 134 -8.83 -30.18 10.64
CA HIS A 134 -8.86 -31.57 11.08
C HIS A 134 -9.22 -32.46 9.89
N LEU A 135 -8.22 -33.19 9.39
CA LEU A 135 -8.48 -34.44 8.67
C LEU A 135 -9.11 -35.36 9.72
N LYS A 136 -10.35 -35.82 9.53
CA LYS A 136 -10.86 -36.94 10.32
C LYS A 136 -9.99 -38.16 10.03
N GLU A 137 -8.95 -38.36 10.83
CA GLU A 137 -8.32 -39.67 11.04
C GLU A 137 -8.38 -39.97 12.53
N GLY A 138 -9.31 -40.86 12.88
CA GLY A 138 -9.61 -41.27 14.24
C GLY A 138 -10.65 -42.39 14.26
N THR A 139 -10.43 -43.40 13.43
CA THR A 139 -11.14 -44.68 13.46
C THR A 139 -10.70 -45.46 14.71
N ASN A 140 -11.64 -46.17 15.36
CA ASN A 140 -11.52 -47.05 16.56
C ASN A 140 -11.67 -46.40 17.94
N LEU A 141 -12.92 -46.13 18.34
CA LEU A 141 -13.31 -46.32 19.74
C LEU A 141 -13.55 -47.82 19.97
N SER A 142 -12.63 -48.47 20.67
CA SER A 142 -12.78 -49.88 21.07
C SER A 142 -14.06 -50.05 21.89
N ARG A 143 -14.86 -51.03 21.47
CA ARG A 143 -16.06 -51.52 22.14
C ARG A 143 -15.74 -51.95 23.58
N LYS A 144 -16.59 -51.56 24.52
CA LYS A 144 -16.87 -52.30 25.76
C LYS A 144 -18.37 -52.37 25.94
#